data_AF-A0A924LGA5-F1
#
_entry.id   AF-A0A924LGA5-F1
#
_cell.length_a   1.000
_cell.length_b   1.000
_cell.length_c   1.000
_cell.angle_alpha   90.00
_cell.angle_beta   90.00
_cell.angle_gamma   90.00
#
_symmetry.space_group_name_H-M   'P 1'
#
loop_
_entity.id
_entity.type
_entity.pdbx_description
1 polymer ?
#
loop_
_entity_poly.entity_id
_entity_poly.type
_entity_poly.pdbx_seq_one_letter_code
_entity_poly.pdbx_strand_id
1 'polypeptide(L)'
;PWQIFPAMAVNRDFVGQMAEAGLTPSHKLYFLCRSGVRSLAAAAAAEAAGYSAVFNVLDGFEGPPDGGGHRGRVAGWKADGLAWRQR
;
A
#
# COMPACT_ATOMS: atom_id res chain seq x y z
N PRO A 1 5.59 4.62 -6.76
CA PRO A 1 4.22 4.09 -6.48
C PRO A 1 3.87 2.95 -7.45
N TRP A 2 2.94 2.05 -7.11
CA TRP A 2 2.60 0.90 -7.95
C TRP A 2 1.82 1.26 -9.23
N GLN A 3 0.86 2.19 -9.14
CA GLN A 3 0.11 2.71 -10.28
C GLN A 3 0.28 4.23 -10.37
N ILE A 4 0.38 4.75 -11.59
CA ILE A 4 0.71 6.16 -11.86
C ILE A 4 -0.51 6.88 -12.47
N PHE A 5 -0.87 8.02 -11.88
CA PHE A 5 -1.89 8.94 -12.41
C PHE A 5 -1.39 9.60 -13.72
N PRO A 6 -2.25 9.92 -14.71
CA PRO A 6 -3.72 9.80 -14.70
C PRO A 6 -4.26 8.45 -15.14
N ALA A 7 -3.49 7.70 -15.94
CA ALA A 7 -3.96 6.46 -16.56
C ALA A 7 -4.13 5.31 -15.55
N MET A 8 -3.60 5.45 -14.34
CA MET A 8 -3.50 4.37 -13.35
C MET A 8 -2.75 3.14 -13.90
N ALA A 9 -1.86 3.38 -14.87
CA ALA A 9 -1.03 2.35 -15.46
C ALA A 9 -0.03 1.81 -14.42
N VAL A 10 0.26 0.51 -14.50
CA VAL A 10 1.26 -0.13 -13.66
C VAL A 10 2.62 0.49 -13.94
N ASN A 11 3.31 0.89 -12.87
CA ASN A 11 4.67 1.37 -12.92
C ASN A 11 5.63 0.18 -13.12
N ARG A 12 6.15 0.03 -14.34
CA ARG A 12 7.07 -1.07 -14.68
C ARG A 12 8.41 -0.98 -13.93
N ASP A 13 8.81 0.23 -13.54
CA ASP A 13 10.07 0.47 -12.82
C ASP A 13 9.90 0.36 -11.30
N PHE A 14 8.73 -0.05 -10.81
CA PHE A 14 8.42 -0.05 -9.37
C PHE A 14 9.46 -0.81 -8.53
N VAL A 15 9.84 -2.01 -8.95
CA VAL A 15 10.84 -2.84 -8.25
C VAL A 15 12.23 -2.23 -8.34
N GLY A 16 12.59 -1.64 -9.49
CA GLY A 16 13.85 -0.91 -9.65
C GLY A 16 13.94 0.27 -8.70
N GLN A 17 12.88 1.08 -8.62
CA GLN A 17 12.77 2.22 -7.71
C GLN A 17 12.83 1.80 -6.23
N MET A 18 12.32 0.61 -5.87
CA MET A 18 12.50 0.07 -4.53
C MET A 18 13.97 -0.21 -4.21
N ALA A 19 14.69 -0.82 -5.15
CA ALA A 19 16.12 -1.08 -4.99
C ALA A 19 16.95 0.21 -4.95
N GLU A 20 16.65 1.18 -5.81
CA GLU A 20 17.26 2.52 -5.81
C GLU A 20 17.03 3.27 -4.50
N ALA A 21 15.88 3.04 -3.85
CA ALA A 21 15.57 3.55 -2.52
C ALA A 21 16.29 2.80 -1.38
N GLY A 22 17.17 1.84 -1.70
CA GLY A 22 17.95 1.08 -0.73
C GLY A 22 17.21 -0.08 -0.08
N LEU A 23 16.02 -0.46 -0.59
CA LEU A 23 15.32 -1.64 -0.10
C LEU A 23 16.01 -2.90 -0.61
N THR A 24 16.15 -3.87 0.27
CA THR A 24 16.75 -5.18 -0.03
C THR A 24 15.77 -6.30 0.30
N PRO A 25 15.94 -7.50 -0.26
CA PRO A 25 15.08 -8.66 0.03
C PRO A 25 14.91 -9.04 1.50
N SER A 26 15.83 -8.64 2.38
CA SER A 26 15.77 -8.92 3.83
C SER A 26 14.91 -7.93 4.61
N HIS A 27 14.52 -6.79 4.02
CA HIS A 27 13.68 -5.82 4.69
C HIS A 27 12.25 -6.34 4.84
N LYS A 28 11.63 -6.03 5.99
CA LYS A 28 10.19 -6.19 6.18
C LYS A 28 9.47 -5.01 5.54
N LEU A 29 8.68 -5.28 4.50
CA LEU A 29 8.01 -4.25 3.72
C LEU A 29 6.51 -4.29 3.97
N TYR A 30 5.96 -3.16 4.41
CA TYR A 30 4.53 -2.97 4.59
C TYR A 30 4.01 -2.01 3.52
N PHE A 31 3.18 -2.52 2.62
CA PHE A 31 2.58 -1.73 1.55
C PHE A 31 1.25 -1.16 2.01
N LEU A 32 1.13 0.16 1.90
CA LEU A 32 -0.06 0.92 2.31
C LEU A 32 -0.63 1.69 1.12
N CYS A 33 -1.94 1.57 0.92
CA CYS A 33 -2.71 2.46 0.05
C CYS A 33 -3.99 2.90 0.76
N ARG A 34 -4.92 3.56 0.06
CA ARG A 34 -6.17 4.05 0.66
C ARG A 34 -7.04 2.93 1.27
N SER A 35 -7.15 1.79 0.60
CA SER A 35 -8.12 0.74 0.94
C SER A 35 -7.59 -0.68 0.72
N GLY A 36 -6.27 -0.89 0.80
CA GLY A 36 -5.61 -2.19 0.66
C GLY A 36 -5.50 -2.78 -0.76
N VAL A 37 -6.33 -2.37 -1.71
CA VAL A 37 -6.42 -3.01 -3.05
C VAL A 37 -5.13 -2.83 -3.88
N ARG A 38 -4.65 -1.59 -4.02
CA ARG A 38 -3.45 -1.30 -4.84
C ARG A 38 -2.16 -1.74 -4.16
N SER A 39 -2.15 -1.72 -2.83
CA SER A 39 -1.01 -2.17 -2.04
C SER A 39 -0.86 -3.69 -2.06
N LEU A 40 -1.95 -4.45 -2.20
CA LEU A 40 -1.88 -5.89 -2.43
C LEU A 40 -1.11 -6.24 -3.71
N ALA A 41 -1.44 -5.58 -4.82
CA ALA A 41 -0.74 -5.78 -6.09
C ALA A 41 0.74 -5.34 -6.03
N ALA A 42 1.02 -4.24 -5.31
CA ALA A 42 2.38 -3.79 -5.06
C ALA A 42 3.20 -4.81 -4.25
N ALA A 43 2.60 -5.38 -3.20
CA ALA A 43 3.22 -6.41 -2.37
C ALA A 43 3.51 -7.67 -3.17
N ALA A 44 2.55 -8.14 -3.99
CA ALA A 44 2.75 -9.29 -4.87
C ALA A 44 3.89 -9.08 -5.88
N ALA A 45 4.04 -7.85 -6.43
CA ALA A 45 5.14 -7.53 -7.32
C ALA A 45 6.51 -7.54 -6.60
N ALA A 46 6.56 -7.07 -5.36
CA ALA A 46 7.77 -7.17 -4.53
C ALA A 46 8.10 -8.63 -4.17
N GLU A 47 7.09 -9.43 -3.81
CA GLU A 47 7.25 -10.87 -3.56
C GLU A 47 7.86 -11.58 -4.77
N ALA A 48 7.28 -11.35 -5.95
CA ALA A 48 7.75 -11.91 -7.22
C ALA A 48 9.18 -11.47 -7.58
N ALA A 49 9.63 -10.32 -7.06
CA ALA A 49 10.99 -9.82 -7.21
C ALA A 49 11.98 -10.35 -6.15
N GLY A 50 11.54 -11.26 -5.27
CA GLY A 50 12.39 -11.94 -4.29
C GLY A 50 12.42 -11.30 -2.90
N TYR A 51 11.59 -10.29 -2.63
CA TYR A 51 11.43 -9.76 -1.27
C TYR A 51 10.61 -10.75 -0.44
N SER A 52 11.21 -11.35 0.59
CA SER A 52 10.63 -12.49 1.31
C SER A 52 9.70 -12.10 2.46
N ALA A 53 9.77 -10.86 2.94
CA ALA A 53 8.97 -10.36 4.04
C ALA A 53 8.10 -9.18 3.62
N VAL A 54 7.10 -9.46 2.78
CA VAL A 54 6.16 -8.46 2.26
C VAL A 54 4.78 -8.60 2.88
N PHE A 55 4.16 -7.47 3.22
CA PHE A 55 2.88 -7.42 3.88
C PHE A 55 1.99 -6.36 3.23
N ASN A 56 0.75 -6.71 2.96
CA ASN A 56 -0.28 -5.74 2.58
C ASN A 56 -1.05 -5.30 3.84
N VAL A 57 -1.20 -4.00 4.04
CA VAL A 57 -2.13 -3.48 5.05
C VAL A 57 -3.56 -3.62 4.52
N LEU A 58 -4.28 -4.65 4.98
CA LEU A 58 -5.51 -5.17 4.38
C LEU A 58 -6.58 -4.11 4.09
N ASP A 59 -6.90 -3.27 5.06
CA ASP A 59 -7.89 -2.19 4.89
C ASP A 59 -7.27 -0.87 4.44
N GLY A 60 -5.96 -0.83 4.24
CA GLY A 60 -5.23 0.38 3.93
C GLY A 60 -5.37 1.45 5.00
N PHE A 61 -5.25 2.72 4.58
CA PHE A 61 -5.28 3.86 5.49
C PHE A 61 -6.69 4.29 5.87
N GLU A 62 -7.61 4.35 4.91
CA GLU A 62 -8.97 4.87 5.11
C GLU A 62 -10.05 3.78 5.05
N GLY A 63 -9.71 2.54 4.67
CA GLY A 63 -10.71 1.46 4.61
C GLY A 63 -11.78 1.64 3.51
N PRO A 64 -12.78 0.75 3.50
CA PRO A 64 -13.99 0.90 2.67
C PRO A 64 -14.84 2.10 3.10
N PRO A 65 -15.72 2.61 2.22
CA PRO A 65 -16.69 3.63 2.62
C PRO A 65 -17.77 3.05 3.55
N ASP A 66 -18.28 3.86 4.46
CA ASP A 66 -19.47 3.57 5.27
C ASP A 66 -20.76 3.63 4.43
N GLY A 67 -21.91 3.36 5.05
CA GLY A 67 -23.21 3.43 4.39
C GLY A 67 -23.57 4.83 3.84
N GLY A 68 -22.89 5.88 4.28
CA GLY A 68 -23.02 7.25 3.76
C GLY A 68 -21.92 7.64 2.77
N GLY A 69 -21.06 6.71 2.35
CA GLY A 69 -19.97 6.98 1.41
C GLY A 69 -18.68 7.56 2.03
N HIS A 70 -18.61 7.73 3.35
CA HIS A 70 -17.42 8.30 4.02
C HIS A 70 -16.41 7.22 4.39
N ARG A 71 -15.12 7.50 4.22
CA ARG A 71 -14.04 6.59 4.61
C ARG A 71 -13.41 6.98 5.95
N GLY A 72 -12.61 6.08 6.51
CA GLY A 72 -11.87 6.25 7.76
C GLY A 72 -12.74 6.07 9.00
N ARG A 73 -13.85 5.34 8.89
CA ARG A 73 -14.83 5.12 9.97
C ARG A 73 -15.14 3.64 10.25
N VAL A 74 -15.07 2.78 9.24
CA VAL A 74 -15.47 1.37 9.35
C VAL A 74 -14.28 0.45 9.60
N ALA A 75 -13.18 0.66 8.89
CA ALA A 75 -11.94 -0.11 9.01
C ALA A 75 -10.75 0.70 8.48
N GLY A 76 -9.55 0.14 8.60
CA GLY A 76 -8.31 0.75 8.13
C GLY A 76 -7.63 1.58 9.21
N TRP A 77 -6.37 1.93 8.93
CA TRP A 77 -5.46 2.57 9.89
C TRP A 77 -6.10 3.71 10.70
N LYS A 78 -6.88 4.57 10.03
CA LYS A 78 -7.59 5.67 10.68
C LYS A 78 -8.70 5.22 11.63
N ALA A 79 -9.53 4.26 11.20
CA ALA A 79 -10.67 3.79 11.99
C ALA A 79 -10.21 2.96 13.20
N ASP A 80 -9.07 2.25 13.06
CA ASP A 80 -8.47 1.44 14.12
C ASP A 80 -7.73 2.28 15.18
N GLY A 81 -7.75 3.62 15.06
CA GLY A 81 -7.14 4.52 16.04
C GLY A 81 -5.61 4.50 16.07
N LEU A 82 -4.96 3.95 15.04
CA LEU A 82 -3.51 3.93 14.94
C LEU A 82 -2.96 5.35 14.77
N ALA A 83 -1.70 5.59 15.15
CA ALA A 83 -1.12 6.93 15.08
C ALA A 83 -1.05 7.46 13.63
N TRP A 84 -1.62 8.63 13.38
CA TRP A 84 -1.51 9.38 12.13
C TRP A 84 -1.75 10.87 12.36
N ARG A 85 -1.37 11.71 11.39
CA ARG A 85 -1.62 13.16 11.43
C ARG A 85 -1.86 13.70 10.03
N GLN A 86 -2.77 14.65 9.89
CA GLN A 86 -2.92 15.51 8.72
C GLN A 86 -2.39 16.90 9.06
N ARG A 87 -1.59 17.48 8.17
CA ARG A 87 -1.12 18.86 8.25
C ARG A 87 -1.59 19.61 7.02
#